data_AF-A0A973H2V7-F1
#
_entry.id   AF-A0A973H2V7-F1
#
_cell.length_a   1.000
_cell.length_b   1.000
_cell.length_c   1.000
_cell.angle_alpha   90.00
_cell.angle_beta   90.00
_cell.angle_gamma   90.00
#
_symmetry.space_group_name_H-M   'P 1'
#
loop_
_entity.id
_entity.type
_entity.pdbx_description
1 polymer ?
#
loop_
_entity_poly.entity_id
_entity_poly.type
_entity_poly.pdbx_seq_one_letter_code
_entity_poly.pdbx_strand_id
1 'polypeptide(L)'
;VQWTHNMRAAGGGELHLGKNVDVFTAVEVADDDKVPLLRAYLKRWKAEVGVFFDGVGPDSPDADLRRIAPDHPVFRITITN
;
A
#
# COMPACT_ATOMS: atom_id res chain seq x y z
N VAL A 1 2.19 8.54 -7.79
CA VAL A 1 3.64 8.88 -7.75
C VAL A 1 4.43 8.00 -8.71
N GLN A 2 5.52 8.50 -9.30
CA GLN A 2 6.22 7.86 -10.45
C GLN A 2 6.61 6.40 -10.21
N TRP A 3 7.12 6.05 -9.02
CA TRP A 3 7.60 4.69 -8.74
C TRP A 3 6.53 3.60 -8.90
N THR A 4 5.25 3.93 -8.69
CA THR A 4 4.15 2.96 -8.85
C THR A 4 3.98 2.51 -10.30
N HIS A 5 4.26 3.38 -11.27
CA HIS A 5 4.25 3.00 -12.68
C HIS A 5 5.40 2.05 -13.00
N ASN A 6 6.59 2.32 -12.44
CA ASN A 6 7.73 1.41 -12.59
C ASN A 6 7.44 0.05 -11.95
N MET A 7 6.83 0.02 -10.75
CA MET A 7 6.49 -1.23 -10.08
C MET A 7 5.49 -2.07 -10.90
N ARG A 8 4.47 -1.44 -11.49
CA ARG A 8 3.51 -2.11 -12.39
C ARG A 8 4.16 -2.68 -13.65
N ALA A 9 5.16 -1.97 -14.19
CA ALA A 9 5.88 -2.42 -15.38
C ALA A 9 6.91 -3.52 -15.07
N ALA A 10 7.62 -3.41 -13.94
CA ALA A 10 8.70 -4.32 -13.56
C ALA A 10 8.18 -5.59 -12.86
N GLY A 11 7.10 -5.48 -12.06
CA GLY A 11 6.52 -6.60 -11.33
C GLY A 11 7.35 -7.10 -10.14
N GLY A 12 8.37 -6.37 -9.70
CA GLY A 12 9.27 -6.79 -8.64
C GLY A 12 10.49 -5.89 -8.47
N GLY A 13 11.39 -6.29 -7.59
CA GLY A 13 12.63 -5.56 -7.30
C GLY A 13 13.41 -6.16 -6.13
N GLU A 14 14.20 -5.33 -5.48
CA GLU A 14 14.99 -5.69 -4.32
C GLU A 14 14.60 -4.82 -3.11
N LEU A 15 14.43 -5.44 -1.95
CA LEU A 15 14.31 -4.76 -0.66
C LEU A 15 15.67 -4.75 0.03
N HIS A 16 16.17 -3.56 0.36
CA HIS A 16 17.46 -3.37 1.01
C HIS A 16 17.24 -2.92 2.46
N LEU A 17 17.70 -3.73 3.43
CA LEU A 17 17.67 -3.38 4.85
C LEU A 17 19.05 -3.65 5.49
N GLY A 18 19.82 -2.57 5.67
CA GLY A 18 21.21 -2.69 6.11
C GLY A 18 22.04 -3.47 5.08
N LYS A 19 22.55 -4.64 5.47
CA LYS A 19 23.32 -5.55 4.59
C LYS A 19 22.47 -6.62 3.91
N ASN A 20 21.19 -6.71 4.25
CA ASN A 20 20.30 -7.75 3.73
C ASN A 20 19.64 -7.24 2.45
N VAL A 21 19.62 -8.10 1.43
CA VAL A 21 18.98 -7.84 0.15
C VAL A 21 18.03 -8.98 -0.15
N ASP A 22 16.74 -8.68 -0.24
CA ASP A 22 15.70 -9.63 -0.60
C ASP A 22 15.12 -9.32 -1.98
N VAL A 23 15.19 -10.30 -2.88
CA VAL A 23 14.54 -10.22 -4.20
C VAL A 23 13.06 -10.54 -4.03
N PHE A 24 12.19 -9.75 -4.67
CA PHE A 24 10.75 -9.93 -4.56
C PHE A 24 10.01 -9.75 -5.88
N THR A 25 8.81 -10.32 -5.91
CA THR A 25 7.75 -10.01 -6.88
C THR A 25 6.66 -9.18 -6.22
N ALA A 26 6.01 -8.32 -7.00
CA ALA A 26 4.96 -7.42 -6.57
C ALA A 26 3.71 -7.57 -7.42
N VAL A 27 2.56 -7.70 -6.76
CA VAL A 27 1.24 -7.72 -7.39
C VAL A 27 0.40 -6.61 -6.77
N GLU A 28 -0.13 -5.71 -7.59
CA GLU A 28 -1.04 -4.68 -7.10
C GLU A 28 -2.34 -5.31 -6.60
N VAL A 29 -2.77 -4.88 -5.42
CA VAL A 29 -4.01 -5.33 -4.78
C VAL A 29 -5.19 -4.59 -5.43
N ALA A 30 -6.28 -5.31 -5.73
CA ALA A 30 -7.49 -4.70 -6.28
C ALA A 30 -8.12 -3.73 -5.28
N ASP A 31 -8.79 -2.68 -5.76
CA ASP A 31 -9.31 -1.61 -4.90
C ASP A 31 -10.29 -2.12 -3.83
N ASP A 32 -11.13 -3.09 -4.18
CA ASP A 32 -12.09 -3.70 -3.24
C ASP A 32 -11.40 -4.47 -2.09
N ASP A 33 -10.19 -4.97 -2.33
CA ASP A 33 -9.40 -5.71 -1.34
C ASP A 33 -8.53 -4.78 -0.47
N LYS A 34 -8.44 -3.48 -0.80
CA LYS A 34 -7.61 -2.52 -0.04
C LYS A 34 -8.24 -2.06 1.27
N VAL A 35 -9.56 -2.16 1.43
CA VAL A 35 -10.28 -1.69 2.63
C VAL A 35 -9.65 -2.18 3.95
N PRO A 36 -9.46 -3.50 4.17
CA PRO A 36 -8.85 -3.98 5.41
C PRO A 36 -7.39 -3.53 5.57
N LEU A 37 -6.64 -3.37 4.47
CA LEU A 37 -5.24 -2.96 4.47
C LEU A 37 -5.09 -1.48 4.86
N LEU A 38 -5.88 -0.60 4.25
CA LEU A 38 -5.90 0.83 4.55
C LEU A 38 -6.33 1.07 6.00
N ARG A 39 -7.34 0.34 6.48
CA ARG A 39 -7.78 0.41 7.88
C ARG A 39 -6.66 0.04 8.84
N ALA A 40 -5.98 -1.08 8.60
CA ALA A 40 -4.87 -1.52 9.43
C ALA A 40 -3.70 -0.53 9.42
N TYR A 41 -3.36 0.01 8.25
CA TYR A 41 -2.31 1.01 8.08
C TYR A 41 -2.63 2.30 8.85
N LEU A 42 -3.83 2.84 8.67
CA LEU A 42 -4.28 4.04 9.38
C LEU A 42 -4.36 3.82 10.89
N LYS A 43 -4.78 2.65 11.36
CA LYS A 43 -4.79 2.36 12.80
C LYS A 43 -3.40 2.50 13.43
N ARG A 44 -2.35 2.19 12.67
CA ARG A 44 -0.96 2.23 13.14
C ARG A 44 -0.27 3.59 12.95
N TRP A 45 -0.66 4.34 11.92
CA TRP A 45 0.10 5.49 11.40
C TRP A 45 -0.70 6.78 11.22
N LYS A 46 -1.98 6.83 11.62
CA LYS A 46 -2.86 8.01 11.39
C LYS A 46 -2.24 9.32 11.87
N ALA A 47 -1.52 9.31 12.99
CA ALA A 47 -0.91 10.51 13.56
C ALA A 47 0.11 11.13 12.60
N GLU A 48 0.84 10.30 11.85
CA GLU A 48 1.88 10.73 10.93
C GLU A 48 1.36 10.96 9.51
N VAL A 49 0.41 10.14 9.04
CA VAL A 49 0.02 10.10 7.61
C VAL A 49 -1.39 10.60 7.33
N GLY A 50 -2.21 10.87 8.34
CA GLY A 50 -3.66 11.10 8.19
C GLY A 50 -4.03 12.24 7.23
N VAL A 51 -3.15 13.24 7.07
CA VAL A 51 -3.35 14.36 6.13
C VAL A 51 -3.44 13.91 4.67
N PHE A 52 -2.89 12.75 4.32
CA PHE A 52 -2.89 12.22 2.95
C PHE A 52 -4.14 11.41 2.59
N PHE A 53 -5.04 11.17 3.55
CA PHE A 53 -6.19 10.28 3.40
C PHE A 53 -7.54 11.01 3.35
N ASP A 54 -7.54 12.30 2.98
CA ASP A 54 -8.78 13.08 2.77
C ASP A 54 -9.78 12.99 3.94
N GLY A 55 -9.26 13.06 5.17
CA GLY A 55 -10.04 12.95 6.41
C GLY A 55 -10.51 11.53 6.77
N VAL A 56 -10.26 10.52 5.94
CA VAL A 56 -10.58 9.12 6.20
C VAL A 56 -9.67 8.55 7.30
N GLY A 57 -10.27 7.88 8.28
CA GLY A 57 -9.59 7.29 9.42
C GLY A 57 -9.84 5.79 9.55
N PRO A 58 -9.20 5.15 10.56
CA PRO A 58 -9.35 3.72 10.81
C PRO A 58 -10.74 3.32 11.31
N ASP A 59 -11.58 4.28 11.71
CA ASP A 59 -12.96 4.07 12.16
C ASP A 59 -13.99 4.53 11.11
N SER A 60 -13.54 5.00 9.94
CA SER A 60 -14.44 5.39 8.85
C SER A 60 -15.19 4.17 8.31
N PRO A 61 -16.41 4.36 7.78
CA PRO A 61 -17.13 3.33 7.04
C PRO A 61 -16.30 2.75 5.88
N ASP A 62 -16.55 1.48 5.53
CA ASP A 62 -15.85 0.83 4.40
C ASP A 62 -16.04 1.59 3.08
N ALA A 63 -17.19 2.25 2.89
CA ALA A 63 -17.45 3.06 1.70
C ALA A 63 -16.43 4.20 1.53
N ASP A 64 -16.02 4.84 2.62
CA ASP A 64 -15.02 5.91 2.58
C ASP A 64 -13.63 5.36 2.26
N LEU A 65 -13.28 4.21 2.83
CA LEU A 65 -12.02 3.52 2.52
C LEU A 65 -11.97 3.04 1.07
N ARG A 66 -13.08 2.52 0.52
CA ARG A 66 -13.18 2.16 -0.91
C ARG A 66 -13.03 3.37 -1.81
N ARG A 67 -13.63 4.50 -1.43
CA ARG A 67 -13.57 5.75 -2.21
C ARG A 67 -12.12 6.21 -2.43
N ILE A 68 -11.27 6.12 -1.41
CA ILE A 68 -9.87 6.54 -1.48
C ILE A 68 -8.92 5.44 -2.00
N ALA A 69 -9.39 4.20 -2.13
CA ALA A 69 -8.56 3.06 -2.52
C ALA A 69 -7.78 3.25 -3.86
N PRO A 70 -8.36 3.87 -4.91
CA PRO A 70 -7.64 4.15 -6.15
C PRO A 70 -6.47 5.13 -5.98
N ASP A 71 -6.55 6.04 -5.01
CA ASP A 71 -5.52 7.06 -4.74
C ASP A 71 -4.32 6.49 -3.95
N HIS A 72 -4.50 5.30 -3.37
CA HIS A 72 -3.50 4.61 -2.56
C HIS A 72 -3.13 3.24 -3.16
N PRO A 73 -2.20 3.19 -4.13
CA PRO A 73 -1.68 1.94 -4.66
C PRO A 73 -1.03 1.09 -3.57
N VAL A 74 -1.42 -0.18 -3.48
CA VAL A 74 -0.89 -1.16 -2.52
C VAL A 74 -0.39 -2.36 -3.30
N PHE A 75 0.84 -2.79 -3.04
CA PHE A 75 1.46 -3.94 -3.68
C PHE A 75 1.70 -5.04 -2.65
N ARG A 76 1.19 -6.24 -2.94
CA ARG A 76 1.57 -7.45 -2.20
C ARG A 76 2.94 -7.90 -2.67
N ILE A 77 3.86 -7.99 -1.74
CA ILE A 77 5.25 -8.40 -1.96
C ILE A 77 5.40 -9.89 -1.62
N THR A 78 6.03 -10.66 -2.51
CA THR A 78 6.41 -12.07 -2.27
C THR A 78 7.91 -12.21 -2.48
N ILE A 79 8.61 -12.62 -1.42
CA ILE A 79 10.07 -12.83 -1.43
C ILE A 79 10.38 -14.10 -2.23
N THR A 80 11.44 -14.06 -3.05
CA THR A 80 11.78 -15.12 -4.00
C THR A 80 13.23 -15.60 -3.93
N ASN A 81 13.98 -15.20 -2.91
CA ASN A 81 15.36 -15.66 -2.67
C ASN A 81 15.44 -16.86 -1.72
#